data_AF-A0A2P8GSW5-F1
#
_entry.id   AF-A0A2P8GSW5-F1
#
_cell.length_a   1.000
_cell.length_b   1.000
_cell.length_c   1.000
_cell.angle_alpha   90.00
_cell.angle_beta   90.00
_cell.angle_gamma   90.00
#
_symmetry.space_group_name_H-M   'P 1'
#
loop_
_entity.id
_entity.type
_entity.pdbx_description
1 polymer ?
#
loop_
_entity_poly.entity_id
_entity_poly.type
_entity_poly.pdbx_seq_one_letter_code
_entity_poly.pdbx_strand_id
1 'polypeptide(L)'
;MAAKQQRLDPAGSLGGGTSSTSGGAAGTPDAAAKKGRDSGKKGAATPSRTQQERAAKQRSIDSKSGAARVIAQAGVAGGSRAPKGKSGNPAARRLQEVRPARFGDWVGGARIRTLPMAVAPVLIGTGAAIFAGGPGEYHWVRALLCLVTAVSLQIAVNYANDYSDGVRGTDAVRVGPSRLVGSGRASARSVLIVAFAFFGIAAVAGIVLTVLTQYWWLLIVGAACIAAAWFYTGGKRPYGYYALGEVFVFLFFGLVATLGTMFVQVGTLSQEAWFGAAGAGLIACSAILVNNLRDRDQDRLVGKRTLSVLIGSTASRVLFVVLLLAPFLLASWVAFLYPELWFSLFALLAALPACVIVVTAQQPRELIIALRLVGITQLLYGLAWFWALAF
;
A
#
# COMPACT_ATOMS: atom_id res chain seq x y z
N MET A 1 58.02 -0.05 -17.26
CA MET A 1 58.27 -0.91 -18.44
C MET A 1 57.02 -0.89 -19.32
N ALA A 2 57.23 -0.49 -20.59
CA ALA A 2 56.38 -0.50 -21.81
C ALA A 2 54.86 -0.71 -21.63
N ALA A 3 53.96 0.25 -21.94
CA ALA A 3 53.69 0.96 -23.20
C ALA A 3 53.20 0.06 -24.36
N LYS A 4 51.93 0.20 -24.75
CA LYS A 4 51.52 0.16 -26.16
C LYS A 4 50.27 1.00 -26.40
N GLN A 5 50.42 1.96 -27.31
CA GLN A 5 49.48 2.97 -27.76
C GLN A 5 49.72 3.11 -29.27
N GLN A 6 48.66 3.12 -30.10
CA GLN A 6 48.57 3.68 -31.48
C GLN A 6 47.13 3.43 -31.98
N ARG A 7 46.24 4.40 -32.29
CA ARG A 7 46.19 5.46 -33.35
C ARG A 7 46.26 4.86 -34.77
N LEU A 8 45.46 5.19 -35.81
CA LEU A 8 44.65 6.37 -36.22
C LEU A 8 43.60 5.99 -37.33
N ASP A 9 42.59 6.86 -37.46
CA ASP A 9 41.49 7.19 -38.44
C ASP A 9 41.78 7.14 -39.99
N PRO A 10 40.98 7.74 -40.94
CA PRO A 10 39.53 7.70 -41.32
C PRO A 10 39.25 7.58 -42.86
N ALA A 11 37.97 7.72 -43.29
CA ALA A 11 37.46 8.33 -44.56
C ALA A 11 36.94 7.44 -45.74
N GLY A 12 35.89 7.96 -46.43
CA GLY A 12 35.44 7.61 -47.81
C GLY A 12 33.98 7.11 -47.92
N SER A 13 32.93 7.92 -48.08
CA SER A 13 32.44 8.75 -49.22
C SER A 13 31.57 8.04 -50.29
N LEU A 14 30.35 8.57 -50.49
CA LEU A 14 29.67 8.93 -51.75
C LEU A 14 28.98 7.90 -52.67
N GLY A 15 27.78 8.32 -53.12
CA GLY A 15 27.13 7.99 -54.41
C GLY A 15 26.03 6.93 -54.31
N GLY A 16 24.78 7.12 -54.74
CA GLY A 16 24.19 8.09 -55.67
C GLY A 16 23.38 7.34 -56.74
N GLY A 17 22.18 7.84 -57.07
CA GLY A 17 21.45 7.50 -58.30
C GLY A 17 20.27 6.54 -58.13
N THR A 18 19.00 6.96 -58.09
CA THR A 18 18.12 7.60 -59.11
C THR A 18 17.29 6.60 -59.93
N SER A 19 15.98 6.85 -59.94
CA SER A 19 15.05 6.92 -61.10
C SER A 19 13.68 6.39 -60.66
N SER A 20 12.70 7.26 -60.39
CA SER A 20 11.88 8.08 -61.30
C SER A 20 10.83 7.27 -62.04
N THR A 21 9.56 7.66 -61.88
CA THR A 21 8.65 8.13 -62.95
C THR A 21 7.31 8.46 -62.29
N SER A 22 6.97 9.75 -62.20
CA SER A 22 6.04 10.47 -63.09
C SER A 22 4.58 10.22 -62.72
N GLY A 23 3.66 11.17 -62.63
CA GLY A 23 3.58 12.57 -63.03
C GLY A 23 2.09 12.91 -62.88
N GLY A 24 1.71 14.02 -62.26
CA GLY A 24 1.29 15.22 -62.99
C GLY A 24 -0.21 15.47 -62.72
N ALA A 25 -0.52 16.51 -61.95
CA ALA A 25 -1.15 17.77 -62.40
C ALA A 25 -2.68 17.63 -62.60
N ALA A 26 -3.52 18.22 -61.75
CA ALA A 26 -3.91 19.63 -61.62
C ALA A 26 -5.28 19.89 -62.26
N GLY A 27 -6.18 20.60 -61.56
CA GLY A 27 -7.42 21.13 -62.13
C GLY A 27 -8.63 21.13 -61.18
N THR A 28 -8.84 22.23 -60.48
CA THR A 28 -10.16 22.73 -60.02
C THR A 28 -10.78 23.61 -61.13
N PRO A 29 -11.97 24.20 -60.97
CA PRO A 29 -13.25 23.76 -60.36
C PRO A 29 -14.43 23.99 -61.34
N ASP A 30 -15.65 23.47 -61.08
CA ASP A 30 -16.86 24.26 -61.41
C ASP A 30 -18.17 23.78 -60.76
N ALA A 31 -19.06 24.74 -60.61
CA ALA A 31 -20.37 24.72 -59.96
C ALA A 31 -21.49 24.08 -60.82
N ALA A 32 -22.57 23.62 -60.18
CA ALA A 32 -23.96 23.96 -60.56
C ALA A 32 -25.00 23.22 -59.71
N ALA A 33 -26.06 23.97 -59.41
CA ALA A 33 -27.22 23.62 -58.60
C ALA A 33 -28.16 22.58 -59.23
N LYS A 34 -28.92 21.86 -58.38
CA LYS A 34 -30.33 21.56 -58.69
C LYS A 34 -31.21 21.33 -57.45
N LYS A 35 -32.34 22.03 -57.49
CA LYS A 35 -33.49 22.04 -56.57
C LYS A 35 -34.11 20.66 -56.32
N GLY A 36 -34.52 20.45 -55.08
CA GLY A 36 -35.93 20.22 -54.71
C GLY A 36 -36.50 18.81 -54.87
N ARG A 37 -36.72 18.14 -53.74
CA ARG A 37 -37.96 17.40 -53.47
C ARG A 37 -38.21 17.30 -51.97
N ASP A 38 -39.32 17.90 -51.59
CA ASP A 38 -39.92 17.88 -50.26
C ASP A 38 -40.64 16.54 -50.06
N SER A 39 -40.41 15.89 -48.92
CA SER A 39 -41.27 14.82 -48.40
C SER A 39 -41.03 14.70 -46.89
N GLY A 40 -42.04 15.07 -46.12
CA GLY A 40 -41.97 15.28 -44.68
C GLY A 40 -41.48 14.09 -43.85
N LYS A 41 -40.57 14.39 -42.93
CA LYS A 41 -40.34 13.61 -41.70
C LYS A 41 -40.57 14.54 -40.51
N LYS A 42 -41.61 14.23 -39.73
CA LYS A 42 -41.91 14.84 -38.44
C LYS A 42 -40.65 14.84 -37.57
N GLY A 43 -40.19 16.02 -37.16
CA GLY A 43 -39.04 16.18 -36.28
C GLY A 43 -39.32 15.60 -34.89
N ALA A 44 -38.57 14.59 -34.49
CA ALA A 44 -38.44 14.20 -33.09
C ALA A 44 -37.42 15.13 -32.44
N ALA A 45 -37.88 16.06 -31.61
CA ALA A 45 -37.01 16.94 -30.85
C ALA A 45 -36.13 16.12 -29.89
N THR A 46 -34.81 16.35 -29.93
CA THR A 46 -33.86 15.76 -28.98
C THR A 46 -34.17 16.31 -27.59
N PRO A 47 -34.43 15.46 -26.57
CA PRO A 47 -34.81 15.93 -25.24
C PRO A 47 -33.65 16.70 -24.60
N SER A 48 -33.96 17.85 -23.99
CA SER A 48 -32.97 18.68 -23.32
C SER A 48 -32.29 17.93 -22.18
N ARG A 49 -31.06 18.32 -21.84
CA ARG A 49 -30.23 17.70 -20.79
C ARG A 49 -30.99 17.52 -19.46
N THR A 50 -31.87 18.46 -19.13
CA THR A 50 -32.73 18.43 -17.95
C THR A 50 -33.84 17.37 -18.02
N GLN A 51 -34.38 17.08 -19.21
CA GLN A 51 -35.36 16.00 -19.41
C GLN A 51 -34.69 14.62 -19.36
N GLN A 52 -33.46 14.49 -19.85
CA GLN A 52 -32.67 13.26 -19.74
C GLN A 52 -32.30 12.95 -18.28
N GLU A 53 -31.92 13.95 -17.49
CA GLU A 53 -31.65 13.80 -16.06
C GLU A 53 -32.90 13.40 -15.25
N ARG A 54 -34.07 13.97 -15.58
CA ARG A 54 -35.34 13.58 -14.94
C ARG A 54 -35.74 12.14 -15.30
N ALA A 55 -35.57 11.73 -16.55
CA ALA A 55 -35.85 10.36 -16.98
C ALA A 55 -34.89 9.34 -16.34
N ALA A 56 -33.61 9.67 -16.18
CA ALA A 56 -32.64 8.82 -15.48
C ALA A 56 -32.97 8.69 -13.98
N LYS A 57 -33.40 9.78 -13.33
CA LYS A 57 -33.80 9.77 -11.92
C LYS A 57 -35.08 8.95 -11.70
N GLN A 58 -36.03 9.01 -12.63
CA GLN A 58 -37.26 8.21 -12.57
C GLN A 58 -36.98 6.71 -12.74
N ARG A 59 -36.14 6.32 -13.71
CA ARG A 59 -35.72 4.92 -13.88
C ARG A 59 -34.98 4.35 -12.67
N SER A 60 -34.20 5.18 -11.97
CA SER A 60 -33.55 4.81 -10.70
C SER A 60 -34.56 4.60 -9.55
N ILE A 61 -35.67 5.34 -9.53
CA ILE A 61 -36.71 5.19 -8.50
C ILE A 61 -37.51 3.91 -8.77
N ASP A 62 -37.86 3.66 -10.03
CA ASP A 62 -38.64 2.48 -10.44
C ASP A 62 -37.84 1.17 -10.23
N SER A 63 -36.53 1.20 -10.49
CA SER A 63 -35.61 0.08 -10.20
C SER A 63 -35.51 -0.24 -8.70
N LYS A 64 -35.43 0.78 -7.83
CA LYS A 64 -35.41 0.58 -6.37
C LYS A 64 -36.75 0.06 -5.84
N SER A 65 -37.86 0.53 -6.40
CA SER A 65 -39.21 0.07 -6.05
C SER A 65 -39.46 -1.37 -6.50
N GLY A 66 -38.96 -1.76 -7.69
CA GLY A 66 -38.98 -3.13 -8.18
C GLY A 66 -38.15 -4.09 -7.32
N ALA A 67 -36.94 -3.69 -6.93
CA ALA A 67 -36.10 -4.50 -6.02
C ALA A 67 -36.73 -4.68 -4.63
N ALA A 68 -37.39 -3.65 -4.10
CA ALA A 68 -38.12 -3.73 -2.83
C ALA A 68 -39.32 -4.69 -2.90
N ARG A 69 -40.03 -4.76 -4.04
CA ARG A 69 -41.13 -5.70 -4.26
C ARG A 69 -40.68 -7.16 -4.39
N VAL A 70 -39.53 -7.41 -5.02
CA VAL A 70 -38.98 -8.77 -5.15
C VAL A 70 -38.52 -9.33 -3.79
N ILE A 71 -37.97 -8.48 -2.92
CA ILE A 71 -37.61 -8.87 -1.53
C ILE A 71 -38.86 -9.15 -0.68
N ALA A 72 -39.95 -8.41 -0.90
CA ALA A 72 -41.20 -8.61 -0.17
C ALA A 72 -41.94 -9.90 -0.57
N GLN A 73 -41.81 -10.36 -1.82
CA GLN A 73 -42.48 -11.58 -2.30
C GLN A 73 -41.71 -12.88 -1.99
N ALA A 74 -40.40 -12.81 -1.75
CA ALA A 74 -39.60 -14.00 -1.39
C ALA A 74 -39.77 -14.48 0.07
N GLY A 75 -40.55 -13.76 0.89
CA GLY A 75 -40.72 -14.03 2.33
C GLY A 75 -41.96 -14.83 2.75
N VAL A 76 -42.80 -15.29 1.82
CA VAL A 76 -44.08 -15.96 2.14
C VAL A 76 -44.17 -17.34 1.49
N ALA A 77 -43.39 -18.28 1.98
CA ALA A 77 -43.65 -19.71 1.80
C ALA A 77 -42.94 -20.50 2.92
N GLY A 78 -43.71 -20.94 3.92
CA GLY A 78 -43.17 -21.75 5.02
C GLY A 78 -44.09 -21.77 6.23
N GLY A 79 -45.18 -22.54 6.14
CA GLY A 79 -46.04 -22.83 7.28
C GLY A 79 -45.33 -23.76 8.28
N SER A 80 -45.21 -23.32 9.53
CA SER A 80 -44.93 -24.18 10.67
C SER A 80 -45.48 -23.53 11.94
N ARG A 81 -46.24 -24.31 12.72
CA ARG A 81 -46.95 -23.90 13.94
C ARG A 81 -46.00 -23.29 14.98
N ALA A 82 -46.29 -22.06 15.41
CA ALA A 82 -45.60 -21.41 16.51
C ALA A 82 -46.16 -21.86 17.88
N PRO A 83 -45.33 -22.14 18.90
CA PRO A 83 -45.80 -22.24 20.28
C PRO A 83 -46.06 -20.83 20.82
N LYS A 84 -47.14 -20.67 21.61
CA LYS A 84 -47.51 -19.42 22.28
C LYS A 84 -46.42 -19.03 23.30
N GLY A 85 -45.56 -18.09 22.92
CA GLY A 85 -44.56 -17.45 23.78
C GLY A 85 -44.72 -15.94 23.74
N LYS A 86 -44.66 -15.30 24.92
CA LYS A 86 -44.92 -13.88 25.21
C LYS A 86 -44.39 -12.92 24.13
N SER A 87 -45.20 -11.90 23.83
CA SER A 87 -44.94 -10.80 22.88
C SER A 87 -43.68 -10.01 23.24
N GLY A 88 -42.52 -10.50 22.80
CA GLY A 88 -41.30 -9.71 22.72
C GLY A 88 -41.23 -9.05 21.35
N ASN A 89 -41.18 -7.72 21.31
CA ASN A 89 -40.97 -6.95 20.09
C ASN A 89 -39.79 -7.54 19.27
N PRO A 90 -40.02 -8.04 18.04
CA PRO A 90 -38.95 -8.61 17.20
C PRO A 90 -37.88 -7.57 16.82
N ALA A 91 -38.22 -6.27 16.88
CA ALA A 91 -37.29 -5.18 16.65
C ALA A 91 -36.31 -4.98 17.84
N ALA A 92 -36.70 -5.35 19.06
CA ALA A 92 -35.82 -5.30 20.24
C ALA A 92 -34.72 -6.36 20.18
N ARG A 93 -34.96 -7.48 19.47
CA ARG A 93 -33.96 -8.55 19.27
C ARG A 93 -32.86 -8.19 18.27
N ARG A 94 -32.96 -7.03 17.60
CA ARG A 94 -32.05 -6.61 16.52
C ARG A 94 -31.14 -5.43 16.88
N LEU A 95 -31.13 -5.01 18.15
CA LEU A 95 -29.95 -4.37 18.72
C LEU A 95 -29.05 -5.50 19.21
N GLN A 96 -28.22 -6.05 18.32
CA GLN A 96 -27.08 -6.83 18.80
C GLN A 96 -26.32 -5.90 19.76
N GLU A 97 -26.34 -6.20 21.05
CA GLU A 97 -25.46 -5.54 22.02
C GLU A 97 -24.04 -5.67 21.50
N VAL A 98 -23.52 -4.57 20.94
CA VAL A 98 -22.14 -4.53 20.48
C VAL A 98 -21.29 -4.62 21.74
N ARG A 99 -20.77 -5.83 21.99
CA ARG A 99 -19.95 -6.09 23.17
C ARG A 99 -18.72 -5.16 23.12
N PRO A 100 -18.34 -4.56 24.26
CA PRO A 100 -17.18 -3.70 24.33
C PRO A 100 -15.91 -4.46 23.92
N ALA A 101 -14.96 -3.75 23.32
CA ALA A 101 -13.69 -4.31 22.86
C ALA A 101 -12.93 -5.00 23.99
N ARG A 102 -12.50 -6.23 23.74
CA ARG A 102 -11.64 -7.01 24.65
C ARG A 102 -10.18 -6.73 24.36
N PHE A 103 -9.29 -7.15 25.26
CA PHE A 103 -7.84 -7.04 25.07
C PHE A 103 -7.38 -7.58 23.70
N GLY A 104 -7.90 -8.73 23.28
CA GLY A 104 -7.59 -9.31 21.96
C GLY A 104 -7.99 -8.42 20.77
N ASP A 105 -9.04 -7.61 20.90
CA ASP A 105 -9.47 -6.68 19.85
C ASP A 105 -8.50 -5.49 19.73
N TRP A 106 -7.99 -4.98 20.86
CA TRP A 106 -6.95 -3.96 20.89
C TRP A 106 -5.63 -4.48 20.32
N VAL A 107 -5.22 -5.68 20.72
CA VAL A 107 -4.08 -6.38 20.14
C VAL A 107 -4.24 -6.58 18.62
N GLY A 108 -5.44 -6.92 18.17
CA GLY A 108 -5.79 -6.98 16.76
C GLY A 108 -5.71 -5.61 16.06
N GLY A 109 -6.15 -4.55 16.73
CA GLY A 109 -6.10 -3.15 16.26
C GLY A 109 -4.68 -2.61 16.08
N ALA A 110 -3.74 -3.03 16.92
CA ALA A 110 -2.31 -2.75 16.74
C ALA A 110 -1.72 -3.42 15.47
N ARG A 111 -2.44 -4.38 14.88
CA ARG A 111 -2.06 -5.19 13.71
C ARG A 111 -0.66 -5.80 13.86
N ILE A 112 -0.46 -6.63 14.88
CA ILE A 112 0.82 -7.31 15.17
C ILE A 112 1.48 -7.91 13.91
N ARG A 113 0.68 -8.42 12.97
CA ARG A 113 1.16 -9.01 11.70
C ARG A 113 1.91 -8.03 10.79
N THR A 114 1.78 -6.71 10.99
CA THR A 114 2.52 -5.69 10.23
C THR A 114 3.76 -5.18 10.98
N LEU A 115 3.95 -5.52 12.26
CA LEU A 115 5.13 -5.12 13.02
C LEU A 115 6.47 -5.59 12.43
N PRO A 116 6.56 -6.76 11.76
CA PRO A 116 7.76 -7.12 11.02
C PRO A 116 8.27 -6.05 10.05
N MET A 117 7.38 -5.24 9.47
CA MET A 117 7.76 -4.13 8.59
C MET A 117 8.58 -3.06 9.31
N ALA A 118 8.34 -2.85 10.60
CA ALA A 118 9.08 -1.90 11.43
C ALA A 118 10.34 -2.52 12.05
N VAL A 119 10.31 -3.82 12.39
CA VAL A 119 11.42 -4.51 13.06
C VAL A 119 12.58 -4.80 12.11
N ALA A 120 12.30 -5.34 10.92
CA ALA A 120 13.35 -5.77 9.99
C ALA A 120 14.29 -4.63 9.53
N PRO A 121 13.81 -3.42 9.21
CA PRO A 121 14.69 -2.30 8.87
C PRO A 121 15.69 -1.96 9.98
N VAL A 122 15.26 -2.03 11.24
CA VAL A 122 16.10 -1.76 12.42
C VAL A 122 17.14 -2.86 12.60
N LEU A 123 16.76 -4.13 12.40
CA LEU A 123 17.71 -5.25 12.41
C LEU A 123 18.80 -5.06 11.35
N ILE A 124 18.40 -4.77 10.10
CA ILE A 124 19.33 -4.54 8.99
C ILE A 124 20.26 -3.37 9.29
N GLY A 125 19.71 -2.23 9.73
CA GLY A 125 20.50 -1.04 10.05
C GLY A 125 21.47 -1.27 11.21
N THR A 126 21.07 -2.10 12.17
CA THR A 126 21.94 -2.50 13.29
C THR A 126 23.05 -3.44 12.85
N GLY A 127 22.76 -4.41 11.98
CA GLY A 127 23.78 -5.28 11.41
C GLY A 127 24.81 -4.48 10.61
N ALA A 128 24.35 -3.55 9.78
CA ALA A 128 25.24 -2.65 9.04
C ALA A 128 26.06 -1.72 9.95
N ALA A 129 25.50 -1.27 11.08
CA ALA A 129 26.25 -0.51 12.07
C ALA A 129 27.35 -1.33 12.73
N ILE A 130 27.09 -2.61 13.06
CA ILE A 130 28.09 -3.53 13.61
C ILE A 130 29.18 -3.79 12.57
N PHE A 131 28.80 -4.01 11.31
CA PHE A 131 29.74 -4.24 10.21
C PHE A 131 30.68 -3.05 9.96
N ALA A 132 30.12 -1.84 9.92
CA ALA A 132 30.87 -0.62 9.60
C ALA A 132 31.62 -0.03 10.80
N GLY A 133 31.18 -0.33 12.02
CA GLY A 133 31.78 0.15 13.25
C GLY A 133 32.97 -0.70 13.71
N GLY A 134 33.94 -0.07 14.35
CA GLY A 134 35.01 -0.78 15.04
C GLY A 134 34.52 -1.57 16.27
N PRO A 135 35.36 -2.46 16.84
CA PRO A 135 35.03 -3.16 18.08
C PRO A 135 34.63 -2.18 19.20
N GLY A 136 33.41 -2.33 19.73
CA GLY A 136 32.90 -1.49 20.81
C GLY A 136 32.22 -0.18 20.37
N GLU A 137 32.17 0.13 19.06
CA GLU A 137 31.47 1.33 18.54
C GLU A 137 29.96 1.13 18.39
N TYR A 138 29.48 -0.11 18.49
CA TYR A 138 28.05 -0.43 18.47
C TYR A 138 27.34 0.03 19.75
N HIS A 139 26.26 0.81 19.58
CA HIS A 139 25.46 1.35 20.67
C HIS A 139 24.06 0.72 20.75
N TRP A 140 23.95 -0.41 21.44
CA TRP A 140 22.69 -1.17 21.56
C TRP A 140 21.50 -0.39 22.12
N VAL A 141 21.73 0.58 23.02
CA VAL A 141 20.66 1.44 23.55
C VAL A 141 20.04 2.29 22.43
N ARG A 142 20.86 2.77 21.49
CA ARG A 142 20.39 3.55 20.34
C ARG A 142 19.60 2.66 19.37
N ALA A 143 20.03 1.42 19.15
CA ALA A 143 19.27 0.44 18.38
C ALA A 143 17.90 0.14 19.01
N LEU A 144 17.85 -0.04 20.35
CA LEU A 144 16.60 -0.26 21.07
C LEU A 144 15.66 0.94 20.97
N LEU A 145 16.17 2.18 21.08
CA LEU A 145 15.37 3.38 20.88
C LEU A 145 14.80 3.46 19.46
N CYS A 146 15.60 3.11 18.44
CA CYS A 146 15.11 3.02 17.05
C CYS A 146 13.99 2.00 16.91
N LEU A 147 14.13 0.83 17.54
CA LEU A 147 13.11 -0.21 17.54
C LEU A 147 11.81 0.29 18.20
N VAL A 148 11.91 0.93 19.36
CA VAL A 148 10.77 1.51 20.08
C VAL A 148 10.10 2.57 19.22
N THR A 149 10.86 3.48 18.61
CA THR A 149 10.31 4.50 17.69
C THR A 149 9.60 3.86 16.50
N ALA A 150 10.24 2.94 15.79
CA ALA A 150 9.68 2.30 14.60
C ALA A 150 8.39 1.51 14.90
N VAL A 151 8.43 0.67 15.95
CA VAL A 151 7.27 -0.15 16.36
C VAL A 151 6.13 0.75 16.86
N SER A 152 6.44 1.78 17.65
CA SER A 152 5.41 2.69 18.18
C SER A 152 4.75 3.49 17.06
N LEU A 153 5.52 4.02 16.09
CA LEU A 153 4.95 4.67 14.91
C LEU A 153 4.07 3.73 14.09
N GLN A 154 4.50 2.48 13.89
CA GLN A 154 3.69 1.49 13.17
C GLN A 154 2.36 1.21 13.88
N ILE A 155 2.36 1.08 15.20
CA ILE A 155 1.15 0.89 15.99
C ILE A 155 0.26 2.15 15.96
N ALA A 156 0.87 3.34 16.09
CA ALA A 156 0.17 4.61 16.04
C ALA A 156 -0.58 4.79 14.71
N VAL A 157 0.09 4.53 13.57
CA VAL A 157 -0.53 4.57 12.23
C VAL A 157 -1.65 3.55 12.11
N ASN A 158 -1.48 2.34 12.66
CA ASN A 158 -2.53 1.31 12.60
C ASN A 158 -3.82 1.74 13.31
N TYR A 159 -3.71 2.37 14.49
CA TYR A 159 -4.86 2.93 15.20
C TYR A 159 -5.40 4.21 14.54
N ALA A 160 -4.53 5.09 14.04
CA ALA A 160 -4.94 6.29 13.30
C ALA A 160 -5.73 5.91 12.03
N ASN A 161 -5.34 4.83 11.36
CA ASN A 161 -6.07 4.25 10.24
C ASN A 161 -7.46 3.73 10.69
N ASP A 162 -7.53 2.95 11.77
CA ASP A 162 -8.79 2.43 12.35
C ASP A 162 -9.76 3.57 12.68
N TYR A 163 -9.26 4.60 13.36
CA TYR A 163 -10.00 5.82 13.64
C TYR A 163 -10.50 6.53 12.37
N SER A 164 -9.58 6.84 11.44
CA SER A 164 -9.89 7.70 10.28
C SER A 164 -10.87 7.04 9.33
N ASP A 165 -10.69 5.76 9.00
CA ASP A 165 -11.63 5.04 8.10
C ASP A 165 -12.94 4.70 8.82
N GLY A 166 -12.91 4.46 10.14
CA GLY A 166 -14.09 4.22 10.95
C GLY A 166 -15.02 5.43 11.04
N VAL A 167 -14.46 6.62 11.29
CA VAL A 167 -15.23 7.89 11.31
C VAL A 167 -15.74 8.26 9.91
N ARG A 168 -14.99 7.95 8.84
CA ARG A 168 -15.42 8.18 7.45
C ARG A 168 -16.45 7.14 6.96
N GLY A 169 -16.75 6.10 7.73
CA GLY A 169 -17.69 5.05 7.36
C GLY A 169 -17.17 4.08 6.28
N THR A 170 -15.88 4.15 5.92
CA THR A 170 -15.30 3.28 4.89
C THR A 170 -15.23 1.81 5.35
N ASP A 171 -15.21 1.58 6.66
CA ASP A 171 -15.15 0.23 7.24
C ASP A 171 -16.51 -0.49 7.30
N ALA A 172 -17.63 0.15 6.94
CA ALA A 172 -18.98 -0.43 7.03
C ALA A 172 -19.20 -1.65 6.11
N VAL A 173 -18.41 -1.79 5.03
CA VAL A 173 -18.57 -2.86 4.02
C VAL A 173 -17.28 -3.68 3.83
N ARG A 174 -16.31 -3.59 4.76
CA ARG A 174 -14.95 -4.13 4.59
C ARG A 174 -14.85 -5.67 4.65
N VAL A 175 -13.93 -6.26 3.87
CA VAL A 175 -13.67 -7.71 3.82
C VAL A 175 -12.52 -8.18 4.77
N GLY A 176 -11.71 -7.24 5.27
CA GLY A 176 -10.62 -7.50 6.23
C GLY A 176 -11.06 -7.69 7.69
N PRO A 177 -10.11 -7.93 8.62
CA PRO A 177 -10.42 -8.08 10.05
C PRO A 177 -11.25 -6.91 10.58
N SER A 178 -12.17 -7.22 11.50
CA SER A 178 -13.05 -6.25 12.13
C SER A 178 -12.23 -5.14 12.79
N ARG A 179 -12.56 -3.88 12.48
CA ARG A 179 -11.94 -2.69 13.07
C ARG A 179 -12.64 -2.27 14.35
N LEU A 180 -11.92 -1.65 15.26
CA LEU A 180 -12.45 -1.26 16.58
C LEU A 180 -13.56 -0.22 16.44
N VAL A 181 -13.33 0.85 15.67
CA VAL A 181 -14.31 1.91 15.44
C VAL A 181 -15.40 1.43 14.48
N GLY A 182 -15.02 0.83 13.36
CA GLY A 182 -15.97 0.37 12.33
C GLY A 182 -16.95 -0.70 12.82
N SER A 183 -16.60 -1.49 13.84
CA SER A 183 -17.51 -2.47 14.46
C SER A 183 -18.33 -1.93 15.64
N GLY A 184 -18.11 -0.67 16.04
CA GLY A 184 -18.75 -0.07 17.21
C GLY A 184 -18.24 -0.61 18.55
N ARG A 185 -17.22 -1.48 18.57
CA ARG A 185 -16.69 -2.10 19.80
C ARG A 185 -15.87 -1.15 20.66
N ALA A 186 -15.29 -0.10 20.07
CA ALA A 186 -14.62 0.96 20.79
C ALA A 186 -15.03 2.33 20.24
N SER A 187 -15.06 3.34 21.11
CA SER A 187 -15.35 4.71 20.67
C SER A 187 -14.20 5.26 19.81
N ALA A 188 -14.53 6.08 18.81
CA ALA A 188 -13.53 6.73 17.97
C ALA A 188 -12.54 7.57 18.80
N ARG A 189 -13.03 8.23 19.86
CA ARG A 189 -12.19 9.01 20.79
C ARG A 189 -11.17 8.12 21.52
N SER A 190 -11.58 6.95 22.01
CA SER A 190 -10.68 6.01 22.68
C SER A 190 -9.57 5.54 21.76
N VAL A 191 -9.92 5.14 20.53
CA VAL A 191 -8.93 4.68 19.53
C VAL A 191 -7.96 5.80 19.13
N LEU A 192 -8.47 7.04 19.01
CA LEU A 192 -7.63 8.21 18.73
C LEU A 192 -6.64 8.51 19.86
N ILE A 193 -7.07 8.43 21.13
CA ILE A 193 -6.18 8.61 22.29
C ILE A 193 -5.07 7.56 22.27
N VAL A 194 -5.38 6.30 21.98
CA VAL A 194 -4.37 5.24 21.87
C VAL A 194 -3.39 5.51 20.73
N ALA A 195 -3.87 5.96 19.56
CA ALA A 195 -3.00 6.37 18.47
C ALA A 195 -2.01 7.47 18.90
N PHE A 196 -2.49 8.52 19.56
CA PHE A 196 -1.65 9.61 20.06
C PHE A 196 -0.71 9.19 21.19
N ALA A 197 -1.10 8.25 22.05
CA ALA A 197 -0.21 7.70 23.07
C ALA A 197 1.02 7.03 22.42
N PHE A 198 0.83 6.23 21.38
CA PHE A 198 1.95 5.62 20.64
C PHE A 198 2.77 6.64 19.83
N PHE A 199 2.14 7.68 19.27
CA PHE A 199 2.91 8.81 18.71
C PHE A 199 3.76 9.50 19.77
N GLY A 200 3.23 9.68 20.99
CA GLY A 200 3.97 10.23 22.13
C GLY A 200 5.16 9.37 22.53
N ILE A 201 4.98 8.04 22.62
CA ILE A 201 6.08 7.10 22.91
C ILE A 201 7.17 7.19 21.84
N ALA A 202 6.79 7.21 20.56
CA ALA A 202 7.74 7.37 19.46
C ALA A 202 8.51 8.71 19.53
N ALA A 203 7.81 9.80 19.85
CA ALA A 203 8.39 11.13 19.98
C ALA A 203 9.38 11.20 21.15
N VAL A 204 9.01 10.66 22.32
CA VAL A 204 9.91 10.59 23.49
C VAL A 204 11.17 9.79 23.15
N ALA A 205 11.02 8.59 22.57
CA ALA A 205 12.17 7.78 22.17
C ALA A 205 13.07 8.50 21.15
N GLY A 206 12.47 9.18 20.16
CA GLY A 206 13.20 9.96 19.16
C GLY A 206 13.91 11.20 19.74
N ILE A 207 13.31 11.88 20.71
CA ILE A 207 13.94 13.00 21.43
C ILE A 207 15.12 12.49 22.26
N VAL A 208 14.94 11.39 23.02
CA VAL A 208 16.03 10.76 23.77
C VAL A 208 17.17 10.37 22.83
N LEU A 209 16.87 9.78 21.68
CA LEU A 209 17.87 9.44 20.67
C LEU A 209 18.61 10.68 20.14
N THR A 210 17.89 11.79 19.92
CA THR A 210 18.47 13.06 19.49
C THR A 210 19.42 13.64 20.54
N VAL A 211 19.02 13.60 21.81
CA VAL A 211 19.85 14.04 22.94
C VAL A 211 21.09 13.13 23.10
N LEU A 212 20.95 11.82 22.97
CA LEU A 212 22.08 10.89 23.11
C LEU A 212 23.10 10.99 21.96
N THR A 213 22.65 11.37 20.77
CA THR A 213 23.50 11.48 19.57
C THR A 213 23.98 12.91 19.31
N GLN A 214 23.34 13.92 19.92
CA GLN A 214 23.53 15.34 19.65
C GLN A 214 23.23 15.77 18.20
N TYR A 215 22.58 14.92 17.42
CA TYR A 215 22.16 15.21 16.05
C TYR A 215 20.79 15.92 16.03
N TRP A 216 20.77 17.21 16.38
CA TRP A 216 19.54 18.00 16.50
C TRP A 216 18.65 18.04 15.24
N TRP A 217 19.22 17.84 14.06
CA TRP A 217 18.47 17.73 12.82
C TRP A 217 17.55 16.50 12.77
N LEU A 218 17.77 15.48 13.61
CA LEU A 218 16.87 14.34 13.77
C LEU A 218 15.47 14.75 14.27
N LEU A 219 15.33 15.91 14.94
CA LEU A 219 14.01 16.44 15.30
C LEU A 219 13.15 16.71 14.06
N ILE A 220 13.76 17.22 12.98
CA ILE A 220 13.07 17.48 11.71
C ILE A 220 12.66 16.15 11.07
N VAL A 221 13.53 15.15 11.09
CA VAL A 221 13.23 13.80 10.56
C VAL A 221 12.12 13.14 11.36
N GLY A 222 12.18 13.19 12.70
CA GLY A 222 11.15 12.64 13.58
C GLY A 222 9.79 13.33 13.38
N ALA A 223 9.79 14.66 13.26
CA ALA A 223 8.58 15.42 12.93
C ALA A 223 8.01 15.02 11.55
N ALA A 224 8.88 14.83 10.54
CA ALA A 224 8.48 14.36 9.23
C ALA A 224 7.89 12.93 9.27
N CYS A 225 8.47 12.02 10.06
CA CYS A 225 7.93 10.67 10.27
C CYS A 225 6.53 10.71 10.90
N ILE A 226 6.32 11.52 11.95
CA ILE A 226 5.02 11.67 12.60
C ILE A 226 4.00 12.31 11.65
N ALA A 227 4.41 13.34 10.92
CA ALA A 227 3.55 14.00 9.93
C ALA A 227 3.15 13.04 8.80
N ALA A 228 4.11 12.30 8.24
CA ALA A 228 3.84 11.28 7.22
C ALA A 228 2.87 10.22 7.76
N ALA A 229 3.16 9.66 8.93
CA ALA A 229 2.30 8.71 9.61
C ALA A 229 0.86 9.20 9.80
N TRP A 230 0.67 10.47 10.21
CA TRP A 230 -0.65 11.05 10.40
C TRP A 230 -1.37 11.35 9.08
N PHE A 231 -0.72 12.03 8.14
CA PHE A 231 -1.30 12.42 6.86
C PHE A 231 -1.44 11.27 5.85
N TYR A 232 -0.93 10.09 6.18
CA TYR A 232 -1.13 8.89 5.37
C TYR A 232 -2.61 8.53 5.24
N THR A 233 -3.38 8.64 6.33
CA THR A 233 -4.84 8.41 6.35
C THR A 233 -5.65 9.53 6.99
N GLY A 234 -5.05 10.30 7.90
CA GLY A 234 -5.65 11.46 8.56
C GLY A 234 -5.70 12.70 7.68
N GLY A 235 -6.43 13.72 8.14
CA GLY A 235 -6.57 15.01 7.44
C GLY A 235 -7.62 15.04 6.33
N LYS A 236 -7.71 16.17 5.63
CA LYS A 236 -8.72 16.41 4.56
C LYS A 236 -8.37 15.71 3.24
N ARG A 237 -7.08 15.47 2.97
CA ARG A 237 -6.54 14.88 1.73
C ARG A 237 -5.41 13.91 2.06
N PRO A 238 -5.71 12.70 2.55
CA PRO A 238 -4.68 11.74 2.90
C PRO A 238 -3.92 11.27 1.66
N TYR A 239 -2.59 11.35 1.68
CA TYR A 239 -1.79 11.04 0.50
C TYR A 239 -1.83 9.54 0.12
N GLY A 240 -2.16 8.67 1.08
CA GLY A 240 -2.39 7.24 0.84
C GLY A 240 -3.52 6.97 -0.18
N TYR A 241 -4.38 7.96 -0.45
CA TYR A 241 -5.47 7.84 -1.43
C TYR A 241 -5.06 8.26 -2.86
N TYR A 242 -3.79 8.65 -3.08
CA TYR A 242 -3.29 9.21 -4.35
C TYR A 242 -2.15 8.39 -4.98
N ALA A 243 -2.13 7.06 -4.79
CA ALA A 243 -1.12 6.14 -5.35
C ALA A 243 0.34 6.46 -4.98
N LEU A 244 0.55 7.24 -3.92
CA LEU A 244 1.88 7.55 -3.38
C LEU A 244 2.27 6.62 -2.22
N GLY A 245 1.39 5.71 -1.82
CA GLY A 245 1.59 4.87 -0.64
C GLY A 245 2.89 4.07 -0.71
N GLU A 246 3.14 3.40 -1.83
CA GLU A 246 4.33 2.59 -2.07
C GLU A 246 5.62 3.43 -1.99
N VAL A 247 5.64 4.63 -2.57
CA VAL A 247 6.80 5.54 -2.52
C VAL A 247 7.14 5.95 -1.09
N PHE A 248 6.13 6.35 -0.32
CA PHE A 248 6.34 6.76 1.08
C PHE A 248 6.71 5.56 1.97
N VAL A 249 6.15 4.38 1.71
CA VAL A 249 6.54 3.15 2.41
C VAL A 249 8.00 2.81 2.13
N PHE A 250 8.44 2.86 0.87
CA PHE A 250 9.85 2.66 0.52
C PHE A 250 10.76 3.67 1.23
N LEU A 251 10.39 4.94 1.22
CA LEU A 251 11.18 6.00 1.86
C LEU A 251 11.26 5.81 3.37
N PHE A 252 10.14 5.63 4.07
CA PHE A 252 10.13 5.62 5.53
C PHE A 252 10.50 4.27 6.13
N PHE A 253 9.98 3.16 5.59
CA PHE A 253 10.28 1.82 6.10
C PHE A 253 11.58 1.25 5.52
N GLY A 254 11.91 1.57 4.27
CA GLY A 254 13.19 1.16 3.69
C GLY A 254 14.31 2.10 4.13
N LEU A 255 14.36 3.28 3.53
CA LEU A 255 15.51 4.18 3.66
C LEU A 255 15.64 4.78 5.06
N VAL A 256 14.65 5.52 5.55
CA VAL A 256 14.74 6.26 6.82
C VAL A 256 14.93 5.32 7.99
N ALA A 257 14.14 4.24 8.09
CA ALA A 257 14.25 3.31 9.21
C ALA A 257 15.58 2.54 9.21
N THR A 258 16.05 2.00 8.08
CA THR A 258 17.32 1.25 8.03
C THR A 258 18.53 2.17 8.15
N LEU A 259 18.63 3.18 7.29
CA LEU A 259 19.79 4.08 7.25
C LEU A 259 19.84 4.96 8.50
N GLY A 260 18.68 5.43 8.97
CA GLY A 260 18.60 6.19 10.23
C GLY A 260 19.07 5.35 11.42
N THR A 261 18.67 4.07 11.48
CA THR A 261 19.14 3.15 12.54
C THR A 261 20.65 2.95 12.51
N MET A 262 21.25 2.82 11.32
CA MET A 262 22.70 2.73 11.21
C MET A 262 23.37 4.05 11.64
N PHE A 263 22.90 5.16 11.08
CA PHE A 263 23.51 6.48 11.26
C PHE A 263 23.54 6.92 12.72
N VAL A 264 22.44 6.74 13.46
CA VAL A 264 22.41 7.12 14.88
C VAL A 264 23.32 6.25 15.75
N GLN A 265 23.68 5.06 15.28
CA GLN A 265 24.62 4.20 15.98
C GLN A 265 26.06 4.62 15.69
N VAL A 266 26.48 4.66 14.43
CA VAL A 266 27.91 4.81 14.07
C VAL A 266 28.26 6.11 13.31
N GLY A 267 27.28 6.98 13.04
CA GLY A 267 27.50 8.29 12.42
C GLY A 267 27.81 8.25 10.91
N THR A 268 27.77 7.07 10.28
CA THR A 268 28.08 6.87 8.87
C THR A 268 27.01 6.00 8.19
N LEU A 269 27.04 5.94 6.86
CA LEU A 269 26.16 5.12 6.04
C LEU A 269 27.01 4.26 5.11
N SER A 270 26.97 2.94 5.27
CA SER A 270 27.68 2.00 4.40
C SER A 270 26.81 1.59 3.21
N GLN A 271 27.45 1.10 2.15
CA GLN A 271 26.75 0.59 0.97
C GLN A 271 25.82 -0.60 1.29
N GLU A 272 26.20 -1.45 2.26
CA GLU A 272 25.42 -2.60 2.71
C GLU A 272 24.09 -2.14 3.33
N ALA A 273 24.12 -1.04 4.10
CA ALA A 273 22.90 -0.46 4.64
C ALA A 273 21.97 0.04 3.53
N TRP A 274 22.50 0.61 2.44
CA TRP A 274 21.70 1.03 1.29
C TRP A 274 21.05 -0.15 0.57
N PHE A 275 21.79 -1.23 0.34
CA PHE A 275 21.22 -2.44 -0.28
C PHE A 275 20.16 -3.08 0.61
N GLY A 276 20.43 -3.19 1.91
CA GLY A 276 19.48 -3.73 2.89
C GLY A 276 18.22 -2.87 3.01
N ALA A 277 18.37 -1.54 3.01
CA ALA A 277 17.27 -0.58 3.03
C ALA A 277 16.38 -0.69 1.78
N ALA A 278 17.00 -0.83 0.60
CA ALA A 278 16.27 -1.04 -0.64
C ALA A 278 15.48 -2.36 -0.60
N GLY A 279 16.10 -3.46 -0.16
CA GLY A 279 15.43 -4.75 -0.01
C GLY A 279 14.23 -4.69 0.95
N ALA A 280 14.44 -4.15 2.15
CA ALA A 280 13.39 -3.99 3.16
C ALA A 280 12.25 -3.08 2.68
N GLY A 281 12.58 -2.00 1.96
CA GLY A 281 11.61 -1.08 1.38
C GLY A 281 10.75 -1.73 0.30
N LEU A 282 11.34 -2.52 -0.59
CA LEU A 282 10.61 -3.24 -1.65
C LEU A 282 9.64 -4.29 -1.08
N ILE A 283 10.06 -5.07 -0.09
CA ILE A 283 9.17 -6.01 0.59
C ILE A 283 8.03 -5.25 1.30
N ALA A 284 8.33 -4.13 1.96
CA ALA A 284 7.30 -3.29 2.57
C ALA A 284 6.31 -2.72 1.54
N CYS A 285 6.78 -2.35 0.34
CA CYS A 285 5.93 -1.95 -0.78
C CYS A 285 5.01 -3.08 -1.23
N SER A 286 5.50 -4.33 -1.26
CA SER A 286 4.66 -5.49 -1.57
C SER A 286 3.53 -5.66 -0.53
N ALA A 287 3.79 -5.39 0.75
CA ALA A 287 2.82 -5.49 1.84
C ALA A 287 1.67 -4.47 1.72
N ILE A 288 1.97 -3.22 1.36
CA ILE A 288 0.93 -2.22 1.09
C ILE A 288 0.20 -2.52 -0.23
N LEU A 289 0.91 -2.98 -1.25
CA LEU A 289 0.30 -3.29 -2.56
C LEU A 289 -0.70 -4.45 -2.47
N VAL A 290 -0.41 -5.52 -1.72
CA VAL A 290 -1.38 -6.61 -1.52
C VAL A 290 -2.60 -6.16 -0.72
N ASN A 291 -2.44 -5.20 0.20
CA ASN A 291 -3.57 -4.57 0.89
C ASN A 291 -4.43 -3.74 -0.08
N ASN A 292 -3.80 -2.94 -0.93
CA ASN A 292 -4.47 -2.12 -1.95
C ASN A 292 -5.18 -3.00 -3.00
N LEU A 293 -4.59 -4.15 -3.34
CA LEU A 293 -5.21 -5.12 -4.25
C LEU A 293 -6.44 -5.77 -3.63
N ARG A 294 -6.41 -6.12 -2.34
CA ARG A 294 -7.55 -6.67 -1.61
C ARG A 294 -8.74 -5.71 -1.58
N ASP A 295 -8.47 -4.45 -1.30
CA ASP A 295 -9.52 -3.45 -1.07
C ASP A 295 -9.88 -2.67 -2.35
N ARG A 296 -9.27 -3.02 -3.50
CA ARG A 296 -9.38 -2.33 -4.80
C ARG A 296 -10.80 -1.96 -5.22
N ASP A 297 -11.71 -2.93 -5.23
CA ASP A 297 -13.07 -2.71 -5.72
C ASP A 297 -13.85 -1.75 -4.79
N GLN A 298 -13.61 -1.87 -3.49
CA GLN A 298 -14.21 -0.99 -2.48
C GLN A 298 -13.64 0.42 -2.58
N ASP A 299 -12.32 0.53 -2.69
CA ASP A 299 -11.60 1.79 -2.85
C ASP A 299 -12.08 2.55 -4.10
N ARG A 300 -12.32 1.83 -5.21
CA ARG A 300 -12.88 2.40 -6.44
C ARG A 300 -14.28 2.99 -6.22
N LEU A 301 -15.15 2.31 -5.47
CA LEU A 301 -16.53 2.77 -5.21
C LEU A 301 -16.57 4.04 -4.37
N VAL A 302 -15.62 4.23 -3.47
CA VAL A 302 -15.52 5.44 -2.62
C VAL A 302 -14.58 6.51 -3.19
N GLY A 303 -14.11 6.34 -4.42
CA GLY A 303 -13.29 7.34 -5.14
C GLY A 303 -11.83 7.42 -4.71
N LYS A 304 -11.31 6.44 -3.95
CA LYS A 304 -9.88 6.35 -3.62
C LYS A 304 -9.08 5.92 -4.85
N ARG A 305 -7.95 6.59 -5.10
CA ARG A 305 -7.06 6.33 -6.24
C ARG A 305 -5.76 5.69 -5.77
N THR A 306 -5.85 4.52 -5.15
CA THR A 306 -4.66 3.72 -4.80
C THR A 306 -3.94 3.23 -6.06
N LEU A 307 -2.67 2.86 -5.94
CA LEU A 307 -1.89 2.39 -7.10
C LEU A 307 -2.59 1.21 -7.77
N SER A 308 -3.09 0.26 -6.97
CA SER A 308 -3.86 -0.86 -7.51
C SER A 308 -5.05 -0.38 -8.32
N VAL A 309 -5.88 0.53 -7.81
CA VAL A 309 -7.04 1.07 -8.57
C VAL A 309 -6.60 1.63 -9.93
N LEU A 310 -5.47 2.35 -9.99
CA LEU A 310 -4.96 2.96 -11.23
C LEU A 310 -4.46 1.93 -12.25
N ILE A 311 -3.61 0.96 -11.83
CA ILE A 311 -2.88 0.10 -12.78
C ILE A 311 -3.62 -1.19 -13.16
N GLY A 312 -4.69 -1.57 -12.45
CA GLY A 312 -5.40 -2.83 -12.75
C GLY A 312 -4.97 -4.01 -11.86
N SER A 313 -5.83 -5.04 -11.78
CA SER A 313 -5.62 -6.21 -10.91
C SER A 313 -4.40 -7.00 -11.37
N THR A 314 -4.31 -7.28 -12.67
CA THR A 314 -3.20 -8.04 -13.28
C THR A 314 -1.86 -7.36 -13.06
N ALA A 315 -1.76 -6.05 -13.38
CA ALA A 315 -0.52 -5.31 -13.17
C ALA A 315 -0.14 -5.23 -11.68
N SER A 316 -1.12 -5.10 -10.77
CA SER A 316 -0.86 -5.12 -9.33
C SER A 316 -0.29 -6.47 -8.86
N ARG A 317 -0.77 -7.59 -9.40
CA ARG A 317 -0.27 -8.93 -9.07
C ARG A 317 1.16 -9.13 -9.58
N VAL A 318 1.45 -8.71 -10.81
CA VAL A 318 2.80 -8.75 -11.38
C VAL A 318 3.74 -7.87 -10.55
N LEU A 319 3.36 -6.62 -10.29
CA LEU A 319 4.16 -5.70 -9.49
C LEU A 319 4.40 -6.22 -8.08
N PHE A 320 3.41 -6.87 -7.45
CA PHE A 320 3.59 -7.52 -6.15
C PHE A 320 4.70 -8.57 -6.19
N VAL A 321 4.69 -9.46 -7.19
CA VAL A 321 5.71 -10.50 -7.34
C VAL A 321 7.09 -9.88 -7.56
N VAL A 322 7.19 -8.86 -8.41
CA VAL A 322 8.45 -8.14 -8.66
C VAL A 322 8.97 -7.50 -7.38
N LEU A 323 8.14 -6.74 -6.66
CA LEU A 323 8.53 -6.07 -5.42
C LEU A 323 8.93 -7.06 -4.32
N LEU A 324 8.28 -8.22 -4.25
CA LEU A 324 8.59 -9.23 -3.24
C LEU A 324 9.85 -10.04 -3.59
N LEU A 325 10.12 -10.33 -4.87
CA LEU A 325 11.23 -11.18 -5.30
C LEU A 325 12.52 -10.42 -5.66
N ALA A 326 12.43 -9.17 -6.12
CA ALA A 326 13.62 -8.36 -6.43
C ALA A 326 14.63 -8.22 -5.26
N PRO A 327 14.21 -8.10 -3.98
CA PRO A 327 15.11 -8.10 -2.83
C PRO A 327 16.01 -9.33 -2.75
N PHE A 328 15.54 -10.49 -3.19
CA PHE A 328 16.33 -11.73 -3.18
C PHE A 328 17.34 -11.78 -4.31
N LEU A 329 17.05 -11.17 -5.46
CA LEU A 329 18.03 -10.98 -6.52
C LEU A 329 19.14 -10.03 -6.06
N LEU A 330 18.76 -8.92 -5.42
CA LEU A 330 19.71 -7.98 -4.83
C LEU A 330 20.55 -8.67 -3.75
N ALA A 331 19.93 -9.38 -2.80
CA ALA A 331 20.65 -10.09 -1.75
C ALA A 331 21.58 -11.18 -2.31
N SER A 332 21.16 -11.92 -3.34
CA SER A 332 22.02 -12.91 -4.01
C SER A 332 23.22 -12.26 -4.70
N TRP A 333 23.02 -11.09 -5.32
CA TRP A 333 24.12 -10.34 -5.93
C TRP A 333 25.12 -9.85 -4.87
N VAL A 334 24.62 -9.32 -3.76
CA VAL A 334 25.46 -8.89 -2.62
C VAL A 334 26.11 -10.10 -1.94
N ALA A 335 25.48 -11.29 -1.96
CA ALA A 335 26.00 -12.51 -1.35
C ALA A 335 27.28 -13.05 -2.02
N PHE A 336 27.60 -12.63 -3.25
CA PHE A 336 28.91 -12.92 -3.85
C PHE A 336 30.06 -12.20 -3.13
N LEU A 337 29.77 -11.08 -2.47
CA LEU A 337 30.71 -10.33 -1.64
C LEU A 337 30.62 -10.74 -0.16
N TYR A 338 29.41 -11.10 0.29
CA TYR A 338 29.10 -11.46 1.67
C TYR A 338 28.34 -12.81 1.73
N PRO A 339 29.05 -13.96 1.72
CA PRO A 339 28.43 -15.27 1.55
C PRO A 339 27.32 -15.61 2.55
N GLU A 340 27.37 -15.09 3.77
CA GLU A 340 26.33 -15.28 4.79
C GLU A 340 24.94 -14.76 4.35
N LEU A 341 24.88 -13.82 3.40
CA LEU A 341 23.61 -13.34 2.84
C LEU A 341 22.87 -14.38 2.00
N TRP A 342 23.48 -15.51 1.63
CA TRP A 342 22.75 -16.64 1.04
C TRP A 342 21.63 -17.15 1.97
N PHE A 343 21.77 -16.98 3.30
CA PHE A 343 20.71 -17.30 4.26
C PHE A 343 19.45 -16.45 4.08
N SER A 344 19.53 -15.28 3.44
CA SER A 344 18.34 -14.48 3.11
C SER A 344 17.37 -15.24 2.21
N LEU A 345 17.86 -16.18 1.38
CA LEU A 345 17.03 -17.03 0.54
C LEU A 345 16.11 -17.95 1.34
N PHE A 346 16.40 -18.22 2.62
CA PHE A 346 15.48 -18.98 3.48
C PHE A 346 14.12 -18.28 3.62
N ALA A 347 14.07 -16.95 3.53
CA ALA A 347 12.82 -16.20 3.54
C ALA A 347 11.95 -16.47 2.29
N LEU A 348 12.49 -17.05 1.21
CA LEU A 348 11.72 -17.50 0.04
C LEU A 348 10.69 -18.58 0.39
N LEU A 349 10.91 -19.36 1.47
CA LEU A 349 9.93 -20.33 1.95
C LEU A 349 8.59 -19.68 2.34
N ALA A 350 8.62 -18.41 2.75
CA ALA A 350 7.41 -17.62 2.98
C ALA A 350 7.03 -16.78 1.74
N ALA A 351 8.00 -16.24 1.00
CA ALA A 351 7.77 -15.35 -0.12
C ALA A 351 7.10 -16.06 -1.32
N LEU A 352 7.59 -17.26 -1.69
CA LEU A 352 7.09 -17.97 -2.86
C LEU A 352 5.61 -18.39 -2.70
N PRO A 353 5.17 -18.97 -1.57
CA PRO A 353 3.75 -19.22 -1.35
C PRO A 353 2.90 -17.93 -1.38
N ALA A 354 3.43 -16.81 -0.88
CA ALA A 354 2.73 -15.52 -0.97
C ALA A 354 2.53 -15.08 -2.44
N CYS A 355 3.56 -15.21 -3.28
CA CYS A 355 3.47 -14.95 -4.72
C CYS A 355 2.42 -15.83 -5.38
N VAL A 356 2.43 -17.14 -5.10
CA VAL A 356 1.44 -18.08 -5.66
C VAL A 356 0.03 -17.66 -5.26
N ILE A 357 -0.22 -17.40 -3.97
CA ILE A 357 -1.52 -16.95 -3.48
C ILE A 357 -1.95 -15.66 -4.17
N VAL A 358 -1.08 -14.64 -4.29
CA VAL A 358 -1.45 -13.36 -4.92
C VAL A 358 -1.72 -13.53 -6.41
N VAL A 359 -1.03 -14.41 -7.11
CA VAL A 359 -1.28 -14.65 -8.54
C VAL A 359 -2.59 -15.41 -8.75
N THR A 360 -2.87 -16.44 -7.94
CA THR A 360 -4.04 -17.30 -8.12
C THR A 360 -5.30 -16.82 -7.42
N ALA A 361 -5.19 -15.86 -6.49
CA ALA A 361 -6.29 -15.46 -5.61
C ALA A 361 -7.55 -15.06 -6.37
N GLN A 362 -8.67 -15.72 -6.03
CA GLN A 362 -9.99 -15.40 -6.58
C GLN A 362 -10.80 -14.53 -5.63
N GLN A 363 -10.61 -14.71 -4.31
CA GLN A 363 -11.31 -13.95 -3.29
C GLN A 363 -10.39 -13.00 -2.52
N PRO A 364 -10.85 -11.80 -2.12
CA PRO A 364 -10.04 -10.85 -1.35
C PRO A 364 -9.54 -11.40 0.00
N ARG A 365 -10.24 -12.37 0.59
CA ARG A 365 -9.84 -12.98 1.87
C ARG A 365 -8.53 -13.77 1.78
N GLU A 366 -8.22 -14.36 0.62
CA GLU A 366 -6.98 -15.12 0.39
C GLU A 366 -5.74 -14.21 0.50
N LEU A 367 -5.88 -12.95 0.10
CA LEU A 367 -4.82 -11.94 0.18
C LEU A 367 -4.44 -11.57 1.63
N ILE A 368 -5.28 -11.90 2.62
CA ILE A 368 -4.94 -11.75 4.05
C ILE A 368 -3.83 -12.74 4.45
N ILE A 369 -3.85 -13.95 3.89
CA ILE A 369 -2.82 -14.96 4.14
C ILE A 369 -1.51 -14.53 3.47
N ALA A 370 -1.57 -14.06 2.22
CA ALA A 370 -0.40 -13.51 1.54
C ALA A 370 0.26 -12.38 2.33
N LEU A 371 -0.53 -11.44 2.88
CA LEU A 371 0.01 -10.36 3.73
C LEU A 371 0.73 -10.90 4.97
N ARG A 372 0.21 -11.97 5.60
CA ARG A 372 0.87 -12.60 6.75
C ARG A 372 2.23 -13.18 6.36
N LEU A 373 2.29 -13.86 5.21
CA LEU A 373 3.52 -14.43 4.69
C LEU A 373 4.54 -13.36 4.30
N VAL A 374 4.11 -12.22 3.74
CA VAL A 374 4.99 -11.06 3.50
C VAL A 374 5.58 -10.53 4.81
N GLY A 375 4.77 -10.45 5.87
CA GLY A 375 5.26 -10.11 7.21
C GLY A 375 6.35 -11.05 7.72
N ILE A 376 6.16 -12.37 7.56
CA ILE A 376 7.17 -13.37 7.92
C ILE A 376 8.41 -13.24 7.04
N THR A 377 8.23 -13.05 5.73
CA THR A 377 9.31 -12.85 4.75
C THR A 377 10.20 -11.69 5.16
N GLN A 378 9.61 -10.54 5.48
CA GLN A 378 10.33 -9.34 5.92
C GLN A 378 11.16 -9.60 7.18
N LEU A 379 10.60 -10.30 8.18
CA LEU A 379 11.31 -10.60 9.41
C LEU A 379 12.49 -11.54 9.16
N LEU A 380 12.27 -12.63 8.42
CA LEU A 380 13.33 -13.60 8.09
C LEU A 380 14.43 -12.94 7.24
N TYR A 381 14.05 -12.11 6.27
CA TYR A 381 14.98 -11.35 5.45
C TYR A 381 15.83 -10.39 6.32
N GLY A 382 15.19 -9.62 7.20
CA GLY A 382 15.90 -8.71 8.11
C GLY A 382 16.82 -9.43 9.11
N LEU A 383 16.42 -10.60 9.62
CA LEU A 383 17.27 -11.42 10.48
C LEU A 383 18.48 -11.97 9.74
N ALA A 384 18.31 -12.44 8.50
CA ALA A 384 19.42 -12.94 7.70
C ALA A 384 20.43 -11.83 7.37
N TRP A 385 19.95 -10.63 7.02
CA TRP A 385 20.81 -9.46 6.79
C TRP A 385 21.51 -8.98 8.06
N PHE A 386 20.80 -8.97 9.19
CA PHE A 386 21.42 -8.67 10.48
C PHE A 386 22.54 -9.67 10.79
N TRP A 387 22.26 -10.96 10.67
CA TRP A 387 23.23 -12.02 10.93
C TRP A 387 24.46 -11.88 10.05
N ALA A 388 24.27 -11.77 8.74
CA ALA A 388 25.34 -11.70 7.75
C ALA A 388 26.26 -10.47 7.86
N LEU A 389 25.81 -9.41 8.51
CA LEU A 389 26.58 -8.19 8.72
C LEU A 389 27.15 -8.08 10.14
N ALA A 390 26.49 -8.70 11.13
CA ALA A 390 26.90 -8.62 12.52
C ALA A 390 27.91 -9.71 12.94
N PHE A 391 27.96 -10.83 12.21
CA PHE A 391 28.79 -12.00 12.48
C PHE A 391 29.43 -12.48 11.18
#